data_AF-A0A821N3P1-F1
#
_entry.id   AF-A0A821N3P1-F1
#
_cell.length_a   1.000
_cell.length_b   1.000
_cell.length_c   1.000
_cell.angle_alpha   90.00
_cell.angle_beta   90.00
_cell.angle_gamma   90.00
#
_symmetry.space_group_name_H-M   'P 1'
#
loop_
_entity.id
_entity.type
_entity.pdbx_description
1 polymer ?
#
loop_
_entity_poly.entity_id
_entity_poly.type
_entity_poly.pdbx_seq_one_letter_code
_entity_poly.pdbx_strand_id
1 'polypeptide(L)'
;IPTTNLLESDQSTLSIDQWNLLSNLVHCFDENSGYALVERFIEEQNRLPLKLRFKYPSVCEFFMLLKGKVQIVFEKNRDFLSLSRYDRTTLLRTTLEYTTSIGGMFTLRQYKLFDYPPFYKSAEMIFQPSAAIFTKRVIDQLDPDNTFIKLVFAILTFSTINYTIYRKNVHSNLTNIKVTLPIQDMYTDLTWRYLLYKYGHHQAVIRFSNLLRCLFAVIAAVVEAHESEKFTEMIDSVIEHTEQTLCL
;
A
#
# COMPACT_ATOMS: atom_id res chain seq x y z
N ILE A 1 -29.40 9.17 -6.35
CA ILE A 1 -29.02 8.13 -5.37
C ILE A 1 -29.45 8.65 -4.01
N PRO A 2 -30.36 7.99 -3.29
CA PRO A 2 -30.77 8.47 -1.98
C PRO A 2 -29.60 8.33 -1.00
N THR A 3 -29.31 9.38 -0.25
CA THR A 3 -28.38 9.36 0.89
C THR A 3 -29.04 8.60 2.02
N THR A 4 -28.79 7.29 2.06
CA THR A 4 -29.16 6.46 3.21
C THR A 4 -28.31 6.90 4.40
N ASN A 5 -28.97 7.44 5.43
CA ASN A 5 -28.31 7.78 6.69
C ASN A 5 -27.94 6.48 7.40
N LEU A 6 -26.68 6.04 7.25
CA LEU A 6 -26.16 4.75 7.72
C LEU A 6 -26.27 4.55 9.24
N LEU A 7 -26.56 5.60 10.01
CA LEU A 7 -26.59 5.57 11.48
C LEU A 7 -27.90 5.01 12.08
N GLU A 8 -29.02 5.02 11.36
CA GLU A 8 -30.34 4.74 11.96
C GLU A 8 -30.84 3.29 11.78
N SER A 9 -30.11 2.45 11.03
CA SER A 9 -30.48 1.04 10.79
C SER A 9 -29.37 0.03 11.14
N ASP A 10 -28.29 0.51 11.75
CA ASP A 10 -27.04 -0.23 11.79
C ASP A 10 -26.98 -1.17 13.00
N GLN A 11 -26.97 -2.48 12.76
CA GLN A 11 -26.39 -3.47 13.67
C GLN A 11 -24.84 -3.37 13.68
N SER A 12 -24.30 -2.16 13.50
CA SER A 12 -22.87 -1.92 13.37
C SER A 12 -22.16 -2.11 14.70
N THR A 13 -21.10 -2.90 14.66
CA THR A 13 -20.14 -3.05 15.76
C THR A 13 -19.14 -1.90 15.85
N LEU A 14 -19.22 -0.91 14.95
CA LEU A 14 -18.40 0.31 14.92
C LEU A 14 -19.09 1.43 15.71
N SER A 15 -18.33 2.10 16.58
CA SER A 15 -18.77 3.33 17.24
C SER A 15 -18.78 4.53 16.27
N ILE A 16 -19.39 5.65 16.67
CA ILE A 16 -19.40 6.90 15.90
C ILE A 16 -17.96 7.37 15.61
N ASP A 17 -17.08 7.32 16.60
CA ASP A 17 -15.68 7.71 16.44
C ASP A 17 -14.95 6.81 15.44
N GLN A 18 -15.25 5.51 15.44
CA GLN A 18 -14.69 4.55 14.49
C GLN A 18 -15.21 4.78 13.07
N TRP A 19 -16.49 5.13 12.91
CA TRP A 19 -17.04 5.55 11.62
C TRP A 19 -16.39 6.83 11.09
N ASN A 20 -16.18 7.82 11.96
CA ASN A 20 -15.49 9.05 11.60
C ASN A 20 -14.03 8.77 11.19
N LEU A 21 -13.32 7.92 11.95
CA LEU A 21 -11.96 7.52 11.62
C LEU A 21 -11.90 6.79 10.28
N LEU A 22 -12.79 5.82 10.05
CA LEU A 22 -12.88 5.09 8.78
C LEU A 22 -13.18 6.01 7.60
N SER A 23 -14.12 6.94 7.77
CA SER A 23 -14.51 7.90 6.72
C SER A 23 -13.34 8.83 6.39
N ASN A 24 -12.68 9.41 7.41
CA ASN A 24 -11.50 10.26 7.22
C ASN A 24 -10.38 9.51 6.51
N LEU A 25 -10.12 8.26 6.93
CA LEU A 25 -9.15 7.39 6.28
C LEU A 25 -9.51 7.23 4.80
N VAL A 26 -10.71 6.72 4.50
CA VAL A 26 -11.19 6.46 3.15
C VAL A 26 -11.05 7.68 2.24
N HIS A 27 -11.44 8.86 2.73
CA HIS A 27 -11.31 10.13 2.01
C HIS A 27 -9.85 10.53 1.74
N CYS A 28 -8.94 10.36 2.71
CA CYS A 28 -7.51 10.62 2.49
C CYS A 28 -6.95 9.81 1.32
N PHE A 29 -7.43 8.57 1.11
CA PHE A 29 -6.98 7.70 0.04
C PHE A 29 -7.79 7.81 -1.27
N ASP A 30 -9.07 8.18 -1.24
CA ASP A 30 -9.92 8.24 -2.45
C ASP A 30 -9.46 9.30 -3.43
N GLU A 31 -9.05 10.48 -2.93
CA GLU A 31 -8.53 11.55 -3.77
C GLU A 31 -7.28 11.13 -4.57
N ASN A 32 -6.61 10.02 -4.20
CA ASN A 32 -5.28 9.68 -4.70
C ASN A 32 -5.05 8.18 -4.92
N SER A 33 -6.12 7.42 -5.17
CA SER A 33 -6.15 5.95 -5.32
C SER A 33 -5.23 5.33 -6.39
N GLY A 34 -4.41 6.12 -7.08
CA GLY A 34 -3.56 5.68 -8.18
C GLY A 34 -4.33 5.36 -9.46
N TYR A 35 -5.65 5.20 -9.41
CA TYR A 35 -6.46 4.78 -10.56
C TYR A 35 -6.36 5.73 -11.74
N ALA A 36 -6.55 7.04 -11.54
CA ALA A 36 -6.42 8.02 -12.62
C ALA A 36 -5.02 8.02 -13.26
N LEU A 37 -3.97 7.70 -12.48
CA LEU A 37 -2.62 7.55 -13.01
C LEU A 37 -2.52 6.33 -13.94
N VAL A 38 -3.12 5.21 -13.55
CA VAL A 38 -3.10 3.97 -14.36
C VAL A 38 -3.98 4.09 -15.59
N GLU A 39 -5.16 4.71 -15.49
CA GLU A 39 -6.02 4.99 -16.65
C GLU A 39 -5.26 5.81 -17.69
N ARG A 40 -4.65 6.93 -17.26
CA ARG A 40 -3.85 7.78 -18.13
C ARG A 40 -2.69 7.00 -18.77
N PHE A 41 -1.96 6.22 -17.98
CA PHE A 41 -0.88 5.38 -18.49
C PHE A 41 -1.39 4.40 -19.57
N ILE A 42 -2.51 3.72 -19.32
CA ILE A 42 -3.10 2.77 -20.26
C ILE A 42 -3.58 3.48 -21.53
N GLU A 43 -4.19 4.64 -21.41
CA GLU A 43 -4.58 5.46 -22.56
C GLU A 43 -3.37 5.84 -23.42
N GLU A 44 -2.29 6.31 -22.79
CA GLU A 44 -1.04 6.63 -23.48
C GLU A 44 -0.46 5.39 -24.18
N GLN A 45 -0.42 4.25 -23.51
CA GLN A 45 0.04 3.00 -24.12
C GLN A 45 -0.87 2.55 -25.27
N ASN A 46 -2.18 2.73 -25.15
CA ASN A 46 -3.13 2.35 -26.21
C ASN A 46 -3.03 3.23 -27.45
N ARG A 47 -2.57 4.49 -27.32
CA ARG A 47 -2.29 5.38 -28.46
C ARG A 47 -1.04 4.98 -29.24
N LEU A 48 -0.14 4.19 -28.64
CA LEU A 48 1.07 3.71 -29.32
C LEU A 48 0.79 2.48 -30.19
N PRO A 49 1.57 2.29 -31.28
CA PRO A 49 1.61 1.02 -32.02
C PRO A 49 1.91 -0.16 -31.09
N LEU A 50 1.30 -1.33 -31.33
CA LEU A 50 1.42 -2.52 -30.48
C LEU A 50 2.88 -2.87 -30.11
N LYS A 51 3.82 -2.72 -31.05
CA LYS A 51 5.25 -3.02 -30.84
C LYS A 51 5.96 -2.04 -29.90
N LEU A 52 5.39 -0.86 -29.65
CA LEU A 52 5.94 0.21 -28.81
C LEU A 52 5.26 0.29 -27.44
N ARG A 53 4.21 -0.49 -27.19
CA ARG A 53 3.53 -0.50 -25.89
C ARG A 53 4.39 -1.16 -24.81
N PHE A 54 4.26 -0.65 -23.59
CA PHE A 54 4.84 -1.18 -22.35
C PHE A 54 6.35 -1.41 -22.41
N LYS A 55 7.09 -0.53 -23.09
CA LYS A 55 8.56 -0.59 -23.08
C LYS A 55 9.11 -0.28 -21.71
N TYR A 56 10.26 -0.88 -21.41
CA TYR A 56 10.94 -0.77 -20.13
C TYR A 56 11.01 0.67 -19.58
N PRO A 57 11.45 1.70 -20.35
CA PRO A 57 11.52 3.07 -19.81
C PRO A 57 10.17 3.61 -19.34
N SER A 58 9.11 3.42 -20.14
CA SER A 58 7.76 3.87 -19.81
C SER A 58 7.17 3.13 -18.60
N VAL A 59 7.41 1.82 -18.50
CA VAL A 59 6.96 1.01 -17.35
C VAL A 59 7.75 1.39 -16.09
N CYS A 60 9.04 1.65 -16.21
CA CYS A 60 9.91 2.11 -15.12
C CYS A 60 9.44 3.46 -14.55
N GLU A 61 9.18 4.44 -15.43
CA GLU A 61 8.63 5.75 -15.05
C GLU A 61 7.24 5.60 -14.39
N PHE A 62 6.39 4.74 -14.96
CA PHE A 62 5.09 4.45 -14.38
C PHE A 62 5.18 3.88 -12.96
N PHE A 63 6.09 2.94 -12.69
CA PHE A 63 6.32 2.42 -11.34
C PHE A 63 6.80 3.50 -10.37
N MET A 64 7.69 4.40 -10.81
CA MET A 64 8.11 5.55 -10.01
C MET A 64 6.93 6.43 -9.61
N LEU A 65 6.09 6.81 -10.58
CA LEU A 65 4.91 7.63 -10.32
C LEU A 65 3.92 6.92 -9.38
N LEU A 66 3.75 5.62 -9.54
CA LEU A 66 2.83 4.83 -8.71
C LEU A 66 3.32 4.77 -7.25
N LYS A 67 4.62 4.56 -7.03
CA LYS A 67 5.23 4.60 -5.69
C LYS A 67 5.08 5.98 -5.05
N GLY A 68 5.33 7.04 -5.81
CA GLY A 68 5.13 8.42 -5.35
C GLY A 68 3.67 8.75 -5.00
N LYS A 69 2.68 8.04 -5.55
CA LYS A 69 1.27 8.23 -5.13
C LYS A 69 0.97 7.65 -3.76
N VAL A 70 1.67 6.60 -3.34
CA VAL A 70 1.47 5.98 -2.03
C VAL A 70 2.16 6.77 -0.90
N GLN A 71 3.08 7.68 -1.21
CA GLN A 71 3.64 8.64 -0.25
C GLN A 71 2.57 9.47 0.47
N ILE A 72 1.46 9.77 -0.21
CA ILE A 72 0.39 10.62 0.35
C ILE A 72 -0.24 10.07 1.63
N VAL A 73 -0.10 8.76 1.86
CA VAL A 73 -0.52 8.08 3.07
C VAL A 73 0.20 8.65 4.28
N PHE A 74 1.50 8.91 4.14
CA PHE A 74 2.33 9.52 5.17
C PHE A 74 2.06 11.02 5.29
N GLU A 75 1.72 11.69 4.18
CA GLU A 75 1.50 13.14 4.17
C GLU A 75 0.16 13.59 4.72
N LYS A 76 -0.90 12.79 4.54
CA LYS A 76 -2.27 13.17 4.94
C LYS A 76 -2.76 12.46 6.20
N ASN A 77 -2.09 11.40 6.67
CA ASN A 77 -2.52 10.69 7.86
C ASN A 77 -2.17 11.51 9.13
N ARG A 78 -3.21 11.98 9.83
CA ARG A 78 -3.05 12.81 11.04
C ARG A 78 -2.30 12.09 12.17
N ASP A 79 -2.54 10.80 12.35
CA ASP A 79 -1.85 10.03 13.40
C ASP A 79 -0.36 9.94 13.09
N PHE A 80 0.01 9.80 11.80
CA PHE A 80 1.42 9.79 11.39
C PHE A 80 2.05 11.17 11.64
N LEU A 81 1.38 12.24 11.24
CA LEU A 81 1.84 13.61 11.45
C LEU A 81 1.94 14.01 12.95
N SER A 82 1.22 13.32 13.83
CA SER A 82 1.28 13.55 15.28
C SER A 82 2.56 13.01 15.93
N LEU A 83 3.29 12.11 15.24
CA LEU A 83 4.51 11.50 15.76
C LEU A 83 5.70 12.46 15.74
N SER A 84 6.70 12.16 16.57
CA SER A 84 7.96 12.89 16.56
C SER A 84 8.61 12.84 15.17
N ARG A 85 9.38 13.86 14.79
CA ARG A 85 10.13 13.88 13.51
C ARG A 85 10.95 12.60 13.34
N TYR A 86 11.66 12.19 14.38
CA TYR A 86 12.48 10.98 14.36
C TYR A 86 11.66 9.70 14.12
N ASP A 87 10.52 9.53 14.81
CA ASP A 87 9.67 8.35 14.63
C ASP A 87 8.99 8.34 13.26
N ARG A 88 8.61 9.52 12.72
CA ARG A 88 8.10 9.65 11.34
C ARG A 88 9.15 9.20 10.33
N THR A 89 10.38 9.71 10.42
CA THR A 89 11.48 9.30 9.55
C THR A 89 11.76 7.80 9.66
N THR A 90 11.77 7.27 10.88
CA THR A 90 12.01 5.85 11.13
C THR A 90 10.94 4.98 10.49
N LEU A 91 9.66 5.27 10.76
CA LEU A 91 8.54 4.54 10.16
C LEU A 91 8.51 4.65 8.65
N LEU A 92 8.74 5.84 8.09
CA LEU A 92 8.79 6.04 6.66
C LEU A 92 9.85 5.13 6.03
N ARG A 93 11.08 5.16 6.54
CA ARG A 93 12.19 4.36 6.02
C ARG A 93 11.99 2.86 6.16
N THR A 94 11.25 2.40 7.19
CA THR A 94 11.03 0.97 7.44
C THR A 94 9.76 0.42 6.79
N THR A 95 8.77 1.26 6.49
CA THR A 95 7.43 0.78 6.04
C THR A 95 7.06 1.20 4.62
N LEU A 96 7.70 2.23 4.05
CA LEU A 96 7.33 2.77 2.74
C LEU A 96 7.44 1.71 1.63
N GLU A 97 8.47 0.87 1.65
CA GLU A 97 8.65 -0.16 0.62
C GLU A 97 7.49 -1.16 0.58
N TYR A 98 7.01 -1.60 1.74
CA TYR A 98 5.86 -2.51 1.84
C TYR A 98 4.58 -1.81 1.45
N THR A 99 4.37 -0.60 1.98
CA THR A 99 3.17 0.19 1.72
C THR A 99 3.03 0.50 0.23
N THR A 100 4.11 0.97 -0.41
CA THR A 100 4.14 1.24 -1.86
C THR A 100 4.01 -0.01 -2.70
N SER A 101 4.53 -1.16 -2.24
CA SER A 101 4.42 -2.44 -2.95
C SER A 101 2.98 -2.94 -2.96
N ILE A 102 2.28 -2.96 -1.82
CA ILE A 102 0.86 -3.35 -1.79
C ILE A 102 0.01 -2.34 -2.54
N GLY A 103 0.25 -1.04 -2.35
CA GLY A 103 -0.46 0.02 -3.08
C GLY A 103 -0.32 -0.13 -4.59
N GLY A 104 0.90 -0.40 -5.05
CA GLY A 104 1.18 -0.69 -6.45
C GLY A 104 0.42 -1.92 -6.92
N MET A 105 0.60 -3.07 -6.26
CA MET A 105 -0.05 -4.33 -6.62
C MET A 105 -1.58 -4.21 -6.71
N PHE A 106 -2.19 -3.55 -5.73
CA PHE A 106 -3.62 -3.31 -5.71
C PHE A 106 -4.10 -2.49 -6.92
N THR A 107 -3.36 -1.43 -7.26
CA THR A 107 -3.70 -0.60 -8.42
C THR A 107 -3.50 -1.36 -9.74
N LEU A 108 -2.41 -2.12 -9.86
CA LEU A 108 -2.10 -2.94 -11.04
C LEU A 108 -3.14 -4.02 -11.29
N ARG A 109 -3.71 -4.60 -10.22
CA ARG A 109 -4.76 -5.62 -10.28
C ARG A 109 -6.00 -5.14 -11.00
N GLN A 110 -6.47 -3.93 -10.67
CA GLN A 110 -7.73 -3.40 -11.23
C GLN A 110 -7.68 -3.34 -12.76
N TYR A 111 -6.50 -3.08 -13.32
CA TYR A 111 -6.28 -2.99 -14.76
C TYR A 111 -5.64 -4.24 -15.37
N LYS A 112 -5.43 -5.29 -14.56
CA LYS A 112 -4.81 -6.56 -14.98
C LYS A 112 -3.50 -6.35 -15.73
N LEU A 113 -2.68 -5.38 -15.31
CA LEU A 113 -1.47 -5.01 -16.06
C LEU A 113 -0.47 -6.17 -16.16
N PHE A 114 -0.41 -7.02 -15.13
CA PHE A 114 0.41 -8.23 -15.09
C PHE A 114 -0.10 -9.38 -15.99
N ASP A 115 -1.27 -9.24 -16.62
CA ASP A 115 -1.77 -10.18 -17.63
C ASP A 115 -1.31 -9.82 -19.03
N TYR A 116 -0.75 -8.62 -19.24
CA TYR A 116 -0.14 -8.23 -20.51
C TYR A 116 1.33 -8.69 -20.55
N PRO A 117 1.71 -9.63 -21.44
CA PRO A 117 3.08 -10.14 -21.48
C PRO A 117 4.16 -9.07 -21.67
N PRO A 118 3.95 -8.00 -22.49
CA PRO A 118 4.93 -6.93 -22.61
C PRO A 118 5.14 -6.14 -21.31
N PHE A 119 4.07 -5.88 -20.56
CA PHE A 119 4.16 -5.20 -19.27
C PHE A 119 4.85 -6.08 -18.24
N TYR A 120 4.44 -7.35 -18.15
CA TYR A 120 5.06 -8.35 -17.26
C TYR A 120 6.56 -8.46 -17.50
N LYS A 121 6.99 -8.59 -18.77
CA LYS A 121 8.41 -8.65 -19.14
C LYS A 121 9.19 -7.40 -18.73
N SER A 122 8.61 -6.22 -18.89
CA SER A 122 9.24 -4.98 -18.43
C SER A 122 9.32 -4.93 -16.90
N ALA A 123 8.34 -5.47 -16.18
CA ALA A 123 8.38 -5.58 -14.72
C ALA A 123 9.47 -6.56 -14.24
N GLU A 124 9.68 -7.69 -14.93
CA GLU A 124 10.80 -8.61 -14.65
C GLU A 124 12.16 -7.93 -14.75
N MET A 125 12.32 -7.01 -15.71
CA MET A 125 13.57 -6.24 -15.85
C MET A 125 13.79 -5.23 -14.71
N ILE A 126 12.73 -4.79 -14.03
CA ILE A 126 12.82 -3.82 -12.93
C ILE A 126 13.04 -4.52 -11.60
N PHE A 127 12.28 -5.58 -11.32
CA PHE A 127 12.27 -6.23 -9.99
C PHE A 127 13.02 -7.57 -9.94
N GLN A 128 13.51 -8.06 -11.08
CA GLN A 128 13.91 -9.44 -11.32
C GLN A 128 12.73 -10.41 -11.57
N PRO A 129 12.97 -11.54 -12.27
CA PRO A 129 11.92 -12.52 -12.57
C PRO A 129 11.26 -13.14 -11.34
N SER A 130 12.02 -13.48 -10.28
CA SER A 130 11.47 -14.10 -9.06
C SER A 130 10.48 -13.16 -8.38
N ALA A 131 10.87 -11.90 -8.17
CA ALA A 131 10.02 -10.89 -7.57
C ALA A 131 8.77 -10.58 -8.41
N ALA A 132 8.88 -10.57 -9.75
CA ALA A 132 7.73 -10.39 -10.63
C ALA A 132 6.72 -11.55 -10.54
N ILE A 133 7.19 -12.80 -10.42
CA ILE A 133 6.34 -13.97 -10.18
C ILE A 133 5.61 -13.84 -8.84
N PHE A 134 6.34 -13.49 -7.77
CA PHE A 134 5.72 -13.28 -6.45
C PHE A 134 4.71 -12.14 -6.48
N THR A 135 5.05 -11.02 -7.11
CA THR A 135 4.17 -9.87 -7.29
C THR A 135 2.86 -10.28 -7.98
N LYS A 136 2.94 -11.06 -9.06
CA LYS A 136 1.74 -11.57 -9.75
C LYS A 136 0.88 -12.44 -8.83
N ARG A 137 1.50 -13.39 -8.10
CA ARG A 137 0.78 -14.24 -7.15
C ARG A 137 0.07 -13.45 -6.05
N VAL A 138 0.71 -12.39 -5.55
CA VAL A 138 0.10 -11.48 -4.58
C VAL A 138 -1.09 -10.74 -5.19
N ILE A 139 -0.92 -10.16 -6.37
CA ILE A 139 -1.99 -9.45 -7.11
C ILE A 139 -3.25 -10.31 -7.24
N ASP A 140 -3.10 -11.60 -7.55
CA ASP A 140 -4.21 -12.52 -7.73
C ASP A 140 -4.93 -12.86 -6.40
N GLN A 141 -4.24 -12.74 -5.27
CA GLN A 141 -4.76 -13.06 -3.93
C GLN A 141 -5.28 -11.84 -3.16
N LEU A 142 -5.03 -10.63 -3.65
CA LEU A 142 -5.47 -9.41 -2.98
C LEU A 142 -7.00 -9.36 -2.84
N ASP A 143 -7.47 -8.81 -1.73
CA ASP A 143 -8.89 -8.60 -1.50
C ASP A 143 -9.41 -7.49 -2.44
N PRO A 144 -10.56 -7.67 -3.13
CA PRO A 144 -11.13 -6.63 -4.00
C PRO A 144 -11.72 -5.44 -3.26
N ASP A 145 -11.86 -5.49 -1.95
CA ASP A 145 -12.45 -4.41 -1.17
C ASP A 145 -11.49 -3.24 -0.96
N ASN A 146 -11.73 -2.15 -1.69
CA ASN A 146 -10.94 -0.92 -1.62
C ASN A 146 -10.82 -0.35 -0.19
N THR A 147 -11.89 -0.38 0.59
CA THR A 147 -11.88 0.16 1.95
C THR A 147 -11.01 -0.70 2.86
N PHE A 148 -11.11 -2.02 2.72
CA PHE A 148 -10.26 -2.95 3.47
C PHE A 148 -8.79 -2.75 3.13
N ILE A 149 -8.44 -2.59 1.85
CA ILE A 149 -7.04 -2.36 1.45
C ILE A 149 -6.49 -1.03 2.01
N LYS A 150 -7.29 0.02 2.07
CA LYS A 150 -6.88 1.29 2.71
C LYS A 150 -6.60 1.15 4.20
N LEU A 151 -7.42 0.36 4.90
CA LEU A 151 -7.18 0.00 6.30
C LEU A 151 -5.87 -0.78 6.47
N VAL A 152 -5.56 -1.69 5.53
CA VAL A 152 -4.28 -2.40 5.50
C VAL A 152 -3.10 -1.45 5.32
N PHE A 153 -3.21 -0.42 4.48
CA PHE A 153 -2.16 0.60 4.36
C PHE A 153 -1.91 1.31 5.69
N ALA A 154 -2.97 1.68 6.41
CA ALA A 154 -2.83 2.30 7.73
C ALA A 154 -2.07 1.37 8.70
N ILE A 155 -2.43 0.08 8.77
CA ILE A 155 -1.73 -0.90 9.61
C ILE A 155 -0.24 -1.00 9.24
N LEU A 156 0.09 -1.00 7.94
CA LEU A 156 1.47 -1.12 7.48
C LEU A 156 2.30 0.13 7.77
N THR A 157 1.73 1.32 7.59
CA THR A 157 2.41 2.60 7.89
C THR A 157 2.87 2.70 9.35
N PHE A 158 2.11 2.12 10.28
CA PHE A 158 2.46 2.09 11.70
C PHE A 158 3.11 0.78 12.15
N SER A 159 3.53 -0.08 11.21
CA SER A 159 4.14 -1.34 11.60
C SER A 159 5.47 -1.12 12.31
N THR A 160 5.53 -1.63 13.53
CA THR A 160 6.72 -1.58 14.39
C THR A 160 7.69 -2.73 14.13
N ILE A 161 7.31 -3.69 13.28
CA ILE A 161 8.14 -4.84 12.92
C ILE A 161 9.02 -4.44 11.73
N ASN A 162 10.34 -4.54 11.91
CA ASN A 162 11.26 -4.50 10.78
C ASN A 162 11.17 -5.84 10.03
N TYR A 163 10.47 -5.85 8.90
CA TYR A 163 10.22 -7.05 8.11
C TYR A 163 11.46 -7.54 7.33
N THR A 164 12.49 -6.69 7.19
CA THR A 164 13.74 -6.99 6.47
C THR A 164 14.93 -7.01 7.45
N ILE A 165 15.19 -8.19 8.02
CA ILE A 165 16.37 -8.46 8.88
C ILE A 165 17.70 -8.30 8.10
N TYR A 166 17.66 -8.21 6.76
CA TYR A 166 18.84 -8.24 5.89
C TYR A 166 19.47 -6.87 5.58
N ARG A 167 18.83 -5.73 5.90
CA ARG A 167 19.49 -4.42 5.77
C ARG A 167 20.47 -4.22 6.93
N LYS A 168 21.75 -4.44 6.67
CA LYS A 168 22.87 -4.36 7.64
C LYS A 168 23.01 -3.03 8.41
N ASN A 169 22.27 -1.96 8.06
CA ASN A 169 22.54 -0.61 8.56
C ASN A 169 21.32 0.18 9.08
N VAL A 170 20.15 -0.44 9.33
CA VAL A 170 18.97 0.30 9.84
C VAL A 170 18.51 -0.27 11.18
N HIS A 171 19.33 -0.12 12.22
CA HIS A 171 18.89 -0.26 13.61
C HIS A 171 18.45 1.10 14.16
N SER A 172 17.49 1.74 13.50
CA SER A 172 16.74 2.86 14.08
C SER A 172 15.50 2.28 14.76
N ASN A 173 15.58 2.07 16.07
CA ASN A 173 14.41 1.72 16.86
C ASN A 173 13.56 2.98 17.07
N LEU A 174 12.23 2.83 17.07
CA LEU A 174 11.34 3.93 17.45
C LEU A 174 11.69 4.44 18.84
N THR A 175 11.74 5.76 18.99
CA THR A 175 12.01 6.38 20.30
C THR A 175 10.85 6.17 21.26
N ASN A 176 9.62 6.13 20.74
CA ASN A 176 8.42 5.95 21.55
C ASN A 176 7.45 4.93 20.97
N ILE A 177 7.82 3.65 21.05
CA ILE A 177 6.95 2.53 20.66
C ILE A 177 5.58 2.55 21.38
N LYS A 178 5.50 3.14 22.59
CA LYS A 178 4.26 3.26 23.36
C LYS A 178 3.24 4.22 22.74
N VAL A 179 3.64 5.07 21.80
CA VAL A 179 2.72 5.93 21.03
C VAL A 179 2.35 5.28 19.70
N THR A 180 3.32 4.69 19.01
CA THR A 180 3.09 4.08 17.69
C THR A 180 2.25 2.81 17.75
N LEU A 181 2.53 1.91 18.70
CA LEU A 181 1.84 0.61 18.78
C LEU A 181 0.33 0.77 19.03
N PRO A 182 -0.15 1.65 19.95
CA PRO A 182 -1.58 1.89 20.09
C PRO A 182 -2.27 2.40 18.82
N ILE A 183 -1.58 3.18 17.98
CA ILE A 183 -2.14 3.63 16.69
C ILE A 183 -2.30 2.44 15.74
N GLN A 184 -1.28 1.57 15.66
CA GLN A 184 -1.36 0.33 14.86
C GLN A 184 -2.49 -0.59 15.35
N ASP A 185 -2.63 -0.77 16.66
CA ASP A 185 -3.67 -1.59 17.28
C ASP A 185 -5.06 -1.01 17.01
N MET A 186 -5.22 0.31 17.08
CA MET A 186 -6.46 0.99 16.73
C MET A 186 -6.88 0.70 15.29
N TYR A 187 -5.97 0.81 14.32
CA TYR A 187 -6.28 0.47 12.92
C TYR A 187 -6.56 -1.02 12.72
N THR A 188 -5.91 -1.89 13.49
CA THR A 188 -6.14 -3.34 13.46
C THR A 188 -7.54 -3.70 13.99
N ASP A 189 -7.95 -3.13 15.14
CA ASP A 189 -9.30 -3.29 15.69
C ASP A 189 -10.37 -2.71 14.74
N LEU A 190 -10.13 -1.52 14.18
CA LEU A 190 -11.02 -0.92 13.20
C LEU A 190 -11.21 -1.83 11.97
N THR A 191 -10.12 -2.42 11.48
CA THR A 191 -10.13 -3.36 10.36
C THR A 191 -10.94 -4.61 10.67
N TRP A 192 -10.73 -5.19 11.85
CA TRP A 192 -11.47 -6.37 12.29
C TRP A 192 -12.97 -6.09 12.38
N ARG A 193 -13.35 -4.98 13.04
CA ARG A 193 -14.75 -4.57 13.16
C ARG A 193 -15.39 -4.25 11.83
N TYR A 194 -14.67 -3.60 10.91
CA TYR A 194 -15.13 -3.35 9.56
C TYR A 194 -15.46 -4.66 8.82
N LEU A 195 -14.58 -5.66 8.92
CA LEU A 195 -14.81 -6.97 8.30
C LEU A 195 -16.00 -7.70 8.92
N LEU A 196 -16.13 -7.68 10.25
CA LEU A 196 -17.28 -8.26 10.95
C LEU A 196 -18.59 -7.61 10.50
N TYR A 197 -18.60 -6.28 10.42
CA TYR A 197 -19.73 -5.51 9.97
C TYR A 197 -20.13 -5.85 8.53
N LYS A 198 -19.18 -5.79 7.59
CA LYS A 198 -19.47 -5.91 6.16
C LYS A 198 -19.70 -7.34 5.69
N TYR A 199 -19.03 -8.31 6.29
CA TYR A 199 -18.98 -9.68 5.78
C TYR A 199 -19.46 -10.75 6.78
N GLY A 200 -19.68 -10.38 8.04
CA GLY A 200 -20.00 -11.33 9.11
C GLY A 200 -18.78 -12.16 9.56
N HIS A 201 -18.94 -12.87 10.67
CA HIS A 201 -17.82 -13.52 11.37
C HIS A 201 -17.01 -14.49 10.50
N HIS A 202 -17.65 -15.42 9.80
CA HIS A 202 -16.95 -16.45 9.04
C HIS A 202 -16.07 -15.87 7.92
N GLN A 203 -16.63 -14.94 7.13
CA GLN A 203 -15.90 -14.29 6.04
C GLN A 203 -14.85 -13.31 6.56
N ALA A 204 -15.09 -12.65 7.69
CA ALA A 204 -14.10 -11.79 8.34
C ALA A 204 -12.84 -12.59 8.71
N VAL A 205 -12.98 -13.78 9.31
CA VAL A 205 -11.85 -14.67 9.63
C VAL A 205 -11.07 -15.06 8.38
N ILE A 206 -11.76 -15.46 7.30
CA ILE A 206 -11.12 -15.86 6.04
C ILE A 206 -10.34 -14.69 5.44
N ARG A 207 -10.96 -13.51 5.32
CA ARG A 207 -10.34 -12.33 4.72
C ARG A 207 -9.15 -11.83 5.55
N PHE A 208 -9.28 -11.81 6.87
CA PHE A 208 -8.18 -11.42 7.76
C PHE A 208 -7.01 -12.42 7.69
N SER A 209 -7.30 -13.72 7.61
CA SER A 209 -6.26 -14.75 7.43
C SER A 209 -5.56 -14.62 6.08
N ASN A 210 -6.31 -14.33 5.01
CA ASN A 210 -5.76 -14.10 3.68
C ASN A 210 -4.91 -12.82 3.62
N LEU A 211 -5.31 -11.77 4.36
CA LEU A 211 -4.47 -10.58 4.54
C LEU A 211 -3.11 -10.96 5.13
N LEU A 212 -3.05 -11.72 6.23
CA LEU A 212 -1.77 -12.11 6.83
C LEU A 212 -0.88 -12.88 5.83
N ARG A 213 -1.46 -13.82 5.08
CA ARG A 213 -0.74 -14.55 4.00
C ARG A 213 -0.23 -13.60 2.93
N CYS A 214 -1.06 -12.65 2.51
CA CYS A 214 -0.70 -11.63 1.53
C CYS A 214 0.47 -10.77 2.04
N LEU A 215 0.44 -10.34 3.31
CA LEU A 215 1.54 -9.57 3.90
C LEU A 215 2.86 -10.34 3.90
N PHE A 216 2.85 -11.62 4.27
CA PHE A 216 4.06 -12.47 4.19
C PHE A 216 4.57 -12.63 2.75
N ALA A 217 3.67 -12.80 1.78
CA ALA A 217 4.05 -12.90 0.38
C ALA A 217 4.62 -11.59 -0.17
N VAL A 218 4.11 -10.43 0.28
CA VAL A 218 4.67 -9.11 -0.04
C VAL A 218 6.07 -8.97 0.54
N ILE A 219 6.27 -9.38 1.80
CA ILE A 219 7.60 -9.33 2.43
C ILE A 219 8.60 -10.16 1.62
N ALA A 220 8.23 -11.38 1.23
CA ALA A 220 9.07 -12.21 0.37
C ALA A 220 9.37 -11.53 -0.98
N ALA A 221 8.36 -10.94 -1.62
CA ALA A 221 8.54 -10.23 -2.89
C ALA A 221 9.48 -9.01 -2.76
N VAL A 222 9.39 -8.27 -1.66
CA VAL A 222 10.25 -7.11 -1.38
C VAL A 222 11.69 -7.55 -1.12
N VAL A 223 11.90 -8.64 -0.37
CA VAL A 223 13.23 -9.21 -0.11
C VAL A 223 13.91 -9.61 -1.41
N GLU A 224 13.20 -10.27 -2.32
CA GLU A 224 13.72 -10.62 -3.65
C GLU A 224 13.98 -9.37 -4.49
N ALA A 225 13.05 -8.40 -4.49
CA ALA A 225 13.20 -7.17 -5.26
C ALA A 225 14.37 -6.30 -4.78
N HIS A 226 14.82 -6.44 -3.53
CA HIS A 226 16.01 -5.77 -3.00
C HIS A 226 17.32 -6.20 -3.67
N GLU A 227 17.35 -7.34 -4.35
CA GLU A 227 18.49 -7.70 -5.18
C GLU A 227 18.57 -6.85 -6.46
N SER A 228 17.53 -6.08 -6.79
CA SER A 228 17.54 -5.09 -7.87
C SER A 228 17.98 -3.72 -7.37
N GLU A 229 19.10 -3.24 -7.90
CA GLU A 229 19.57 -1.85 -7.71
C GLU A 229 18.50 -0.85 -8.14
N LYS A 230 17.83 -1.11 -9.28
CA LYS A 230 16.80 -0.22 -9.80
C LYS A 230 15.63 -0.10 -8.83
N PHE A 231 15.15 -1.20 -8.27
CA PHE A 231 14.08 -1.17 -7.27
C PHE A 231 14.49 -0.34 -6.04
N THR A 232 15.72 -0.54 -5.57
CA THR A 232 16.26 0.16 -4.40
C THR A 232 16.36 1.66 -4.64
N GLU A 233 16.91 2.09 -5.79
CA GLU A 233 16.93 3.50 -6.20
C GLU A 233 15.53 4.12 -6.24
N MET A 234 14.52 3.39 -6.74
CA MET A 234 13.15 3.87 -6.79
C MET A 234 12.60 4.13 -5.38
N ILE A 235 12.85 3.21 -4.45
CA ILE A 235 12.40 3.35 -3.06
C ILE A 235 13.10 4.52 -2.38
N ASP A 236 14.43 4.58 -2.47
CA ASP A 236 15.23 5.62 -1.81
C ASP A 236 14.85 7.01 -2.34
N SER A 237 14.63 7.16 -3.65
CA SER A 237 14.15 8.42 -4.24
C SER A 237 12.79 8.86 -3.69
N VAL A 238 11.85 7.93 -3.47
CA VAL A 238 10.54 8.26 -2.87
C VAL A 238 10.68 8.59 -1.39
N ILE A 239 11.55 7.91 -0.65
CA ILE A 239 11.88 8.25 0.75
C ILE A 239 12.41 9.67 0.82
N GLU A 240 13.45 10.00 0.06
CA GLU A 240 14.07 11.33 0.05
C GLU A 240 13.07 12.43 -0.29
N HIS A 241 12.25 12.21 -1.32
CA HIS A 241 11.21 13.15 -1.70
C HIS A 241 10.16 13.34 -0.59
N THR A 242 9.76 12.25 0.08
CA THR A 242 8.80 12.30 1.19
C THR A 242 9.39 13.04 2.39
N GLU A 243 10.65 12.79 2.72
CA GLU A 243 11.34 13.47 3.81
C GLU A 243 11.43 14.97 3.56
N GLN A 244 11.73 15.38 2.32
CA GLN A 244 11.76 16.79 1.93
C GLN A 244 10.40 17.46 2.06
N THR A 245 9.33 16.82 1.56
CA THR A 245 7.96 17.36 1.62
C THR A 245 7.47 17.51 3.06
N LEU A 246 7.85 16.58 3.94
CA LEU A 246 7.44 16.58 5.34
C LEU A 246 8.41 17.31 6.29
N CYS A 247 9.48 17.90 5.76
CA CYS A 247 10.55 18.54 6.52
C CYS A 247 11.13 17.61 7.61
N LEU A 248 11.31 16.33 7.27
CA LEU A 248 11.81 15.26 8.14
C LEU A 248 13.34 15.17 8.20
#